data_AF-A0A0J9TMA9-F1
#
_entry.id   AF-A0A0J9TMA9-F1
#
_cell.length_a   1.000
_cell.length_b   1.000
_cell.length_c   1.000
_cell.angle_alpha   90.00
_cell.angle_beta   90.00
_cell.angle_gamma   90.00
#
_symmetry.space_group_name_H-M   'P 1'
#
loop_
_entity.id
_entity.type
_entity.pdbx_description
1 polymer ?
#
loop_
_entity_poly.entity_id
_entity_poly.type
_entity_poly.pdbx_seq_one_letter_code
_entity_poly.pdbx_strand_id
1 'polypeptide(L)'
;MELVIIFITLFEIKFIKSNMNLIPCLKKDHVIESCHLSTFIKNLDVPKERKKLKCDDEFNVLDEKEREDAKGLFSDLKANYDSVISYNKNIRTQCCFYLNYWLDEKKGKKEKNINVSGWKIIEKLWDTLKSSSFSCDRKPYKKFSVNTKKCVDFMVYCVNKEELKYKCEHPEDAQFKDMYCQNFNKFTQKYYNEFMDHVKCLNETNNYNNYNWTFSDSCTLHNAPKTFPKYTSDTGILDDESKASIGKCENGEKSLIPDCYMFQGVPVKIEELPSFIDKALMKYGIYAGSSFIGFLSLALYLYKVKKLFC
;
A
#
# COMPACT_ATOMS: atom_id res chain seq x y z
N MET A 1 37.71 21.69 -40.44
CA MET A 1 36.31 22.07 -40.13
C MET A 1 35.33 20.91 -40.35
N GLU A 2 35.63 19.94 -41.23
CA GLU A 2 34.78 18.76 -41.48
C GLU A 2 34.74 17.73 -40.34
N LEU A 3 35.83 17.57 -39.57
CA LEU A 3 35.89 16.61 -38.45
C LEU A 3 34.97 16.95 -37.27
N VAL A 4 34.63 18.22 -37.08
CA VAL A 4 33.74 18.67 -35.97
C VAL A 4 32.28 18.34 -36.28
N ILE A 5 31.88 18.40 -37.56
CA ILE A 5 30.51 18.11 -37.99
C ILE A 5 30.21 16.61 -37.89
N ILE A 6 31.20 15.74 -38.16
CA ILE A 6 31.06 14.28 -38.01
C ILE A 6 30.92 13.88 -36.54
N PHE A 7 31.61 14.57 -35.62
CA PHE A 7 31.49 14.29 -34.19
C PHE A 7 30.13 14.71 -33.62
N ILE A 8 29.58 15.86 -34.04
CA ILE A 8 28.25 16.32 -33.59
C ILE A 8 27.15 15.38 -34.10
N THR A 9 27.21 14.97 -35.38
CA THR A 9 26.22 14.04 -35.96
C THR A 9 26.30 12.64 -35.34
N LEU A 10 27.48 12.11 -35.03
CA LEU A 10 27.62 10.84 -34.31
C LEU A 10 27.16 10.93 -32.85
N PHE A 11 27.38 12.06 -32.17
CA PHE A 11 26.93 12.25 -30.79
C PHE A 11 25.42 12.37 -30.73
N GLU A 12 24.79 13.10 -31.65
CA GLU A 12 23.33 13.19 -31.75
C GLU A 12 22.68 11.85 -32.14
N ILE A 13 23.25 11.09 -33.08
CA ILE A 13 22.72 9.77 -33.44
C ILE A 13 22.86 8.78 -32.27
N LYS A 14 23.94 8.85 -31.47
CA LYS A 14 24.12 7.99 -30.29
C LYS A 14 23.21 8.42 -29.13
N PHE A 15 22.94 9.72 -28.98
CA PHE A 15 22.00 10.24 -27.99
C PHE A 15 20.54 9.91 -28.37
N ILE A 16 20.19 10.00 -29.64
CA ILE A 16 18.89 9.58 -30.18
C ILE A 16 18.75 8.06 -30.06
N LYS A 17 19.78 7.26 -30.34
CA LYS A 17 19.71 5.79 -30.18
C LYS A 17 19.71 5.31 -28.73
N SER A 18 20.25 6.10 -27.80
CA SER A 18 20.17 5.83 -26.36
C SER A 18 18.83 6.28 -25.76
N ASN A 19 18.14 7.27 -26.36
CA ASN A 19 16.79 7.70 -25.96
C ASN A 19 15.64 7.00 -26.71
N MET A 20 15.89 6.40 -27.88
CA MET A 20 14.89 5.66 -28.65
C MET A 20 14.61 4.24 -28.14
N ASN A 21 15.30 3.78 -27.10
CA ASN A 21 14.98 2.54 -26.38
C ASN A 21 14.09 2.77 -25.14
N LEU A 22 13.61 4.00 -24.91
CA LEU A 22 12.71 4.35 -23.79
C LEU A 22 11.24 4.49 -24.20
N ILE A 23 10.89 4.11 -25.44
CA ILE A 23 9.49 3.95 -25.85
C ILE A 23 9.20 2.45 -26.05
N PRO A 24 8.97 1.66 -24.98
CA PRO A 24 8.02 0.58 -25.15
C PRO A 24 6.67 1.24 -25.37
N CYS A 25 6.05 0.95 -26.52
CA CYS A 25 4.61 1.12 -26.69
C CYS A 25 3.92 0.51 -25.47
N LEU A 26 3.51 1.34 -24.51
CA LEU A 26 2.89 0.93 -23.27
C LEU A 26 1.54 0.30 -23.62
N LYS A 27 1.51 -1.04 -23.64
CA LYS A 27 0.26 -1.78 -23.60
C LYS A 27 -0.59 -1.26 -22.44
N LYS A 28 -1.90 -1.18 -22.67
CA LYS A 28 -2.93 -0.55 -21.84
C LYS A 28 -2.91 -0.95 -20.34
N ASP A 29 -2.34 -2.12 -20.02
CA ASP A 29 -2.24 -2.64 -18.65
C ASP A 29 -0.92 -2.29 -17.94
N HIS A 30 0.11 -1.84 -18.66
CA HIS A 30 1.48 -1.70 -18.15
C HIS A 30 1.68 -0.51 -17.18
N VAL A 31 0.82 0.50 -17.23
CA VAL A 31 0.94 1.72 -16.40
C VAL A 31 0.53 1.48 -14.95
N ILE A 32 -0.46 0.61 -14.70
CA ILE A 32 -0.85 0.18 -13.35
C ILE A 32 0.28 -0.63 -12.69
N GLU A 33 1.06 -1.34 -13.50
CA GLU A 33 2.21 -2.12 -13.07
C GLU A 33 3.40 -1.26 -12.64
N SER A 34 3.40 0.03 -13.00
CA SER A 34 4.44 0.97 -12.60
C SER A 34 4.23 1.58 -11.21
N CYS A 35 3.03 1.43 -10.63
CA CYS A 35 2.75 1.94 -9.29
C CYS A 35 3.59 1.21 -8.26
N HIS A 36 4.16 1.92 -7.28
CA HIS A 36 5.13 1.33 -6.36
C HIS A 36 4.57 0.13 -5.59
N LEU A 37 3.33 0.23 -5.11
CA LEU A 37 2.68 -0.89 -4.41
C LEU A 37 2.40 -2.06 -5.37
N SER A 38 1.90 -1.81 -6.58
CA SER A 38 1.72 -2.84 -7.61
C SER A 38 3.04 -3.54 -7.96
N THR A 39 4.11 -2.77 -8.15
CA THR A 39 5.46 -3.27 -8.43
C THR A 39 5.93 -4.18 -7.31
N PHE A 40 5.77 -3.74 -6.06
CA PHE A 40 6.09 -4.57 -4.89
C PHE A 40 5.33 -5.89 -4.93
N ILE A 41 4.00 -5.84 -5.09
CA ILE A 41 3.13 -7.02 -5.12
C ILE A 41 3.55 -8.01 -6.20
N LYS A 42 3.83 -7.53 -7.41
CA LYS A 42 4.25 -8.37 -8.54
C LYS A 42 5.58 -9.07 -8.29
N ASN A 43 6.48 -8.39 -7.59
CA ASN A 43 7.81 -8.92 -7.29
C ASN A 43 7.81 -9.91 -6.12
N LEU A 44 6.70 -10.11 -5.40
CA LEU A 44 6.65 -11.01 -4.25
C LEU A 44 6.96 -12.46 -4.64
N ASP A 45 6.38 -12.93 -5.75
CA ASP A 45 6.50 -14.31 -6.24
C ASP A 45 7.58 -14.49 -7.32
N VAL A 46 8.25 -13.41 -7.73
CA VAL A 46 9.39 -13.50 -8.65
C VAL A 46 10.51 -14.27 -7.94
N PRO A 47 11.06 -15.34 -8.55
CA PRO A 47 12.17 -16.08 -7.98
C PRO A 47 13.36 -15.17 -7.71
N LYS A 48 13.92 -15.27 -6.50
CA LYS A 48 15.06 -14.45 -6.06
C LYS A 48 16.29 -15.32 -5.90
N GLU A 49 17.46 -14.71 -6.08
CA GLU A 49 18.72 -15.38 -5.81
C GLU A 49 18.79 -15.75 -4.32
N ARG A 50 18.84 -17.06 -4.04
CA ARG A 50 18.87 -17.57 -2.67
C ARG A 50 20.26 -17.36 -2.09
N LYS A 51 20.39 -16.37 -1.21
CA LYS A 51 21.61 -16.18 -0.42
C LYS A 51 21.58 -17.10 0.80
N LYS A 52 22.75 -17.59 1.20
CA LYS A 52 22.93 -18.36 2.44
C LYS A 52 22.36 -17.59 3.63
N LEU A 53 21.48 -18.21 4.41
CA LEU A 53 20.83 -17.54 5.53
C LEU A 53 21.71 -17.69 6.78
N LYS A 54 21.81 -16.63 7.58
CA LYS A 54 22.49 -16.70 8.88
C LYS A 54 21.81 -17.66 9.86
N CYS A 55 20.53 -17.97 9.62
CA CYS A 55 19.69 -18.84 10.43
C CYS A 55 19.42 -20.21 9.77
N ASP A 56 20.26 -20.64 8.82
CA ASP A 56 20.06 -21.93 8.13
C ASP A 56 19.95 -23.12 9.09
N ASP A 57 20.65 -23.07 10.22
CA ASP A 57 20.66 -24.16 11.21
C ASP A 57 19.34 -24.35 11.95
N GLU A 58 18.51 -23.30 12.04
CA GLU A 58 17.18 -23.37 12.68
C GLU A 58 16.24 -24.34 11.95
N PHE A 59 16.50 -24.60 10.66
CA PHE A 59 15.72 -25.54 9.85
C PHE A 59 16.25 -26.98 9.89
N ASN A 60 17.38 -27.26 10.56
CA ASN A 60 17.98 -28.61 10.59
C ASN A 60 17.12 -29.64 11.36
N VAL A 61 16.15 -29.17 12.14
CA VAL A 61 15.18 -30.00 12.88
C VAL A 61 14.07 -30.57 11.98
N LEU A 62 13.96 -30.10 10.73
CA LEU A 62 12.97 -30.55 9.76
C LEU A 62 13.55 -31.67 8.88
N ASP A 63 12.67 -32.46 8.26
CA ASP A 63 13.10 -33.41 7.23
C ASP A 63 13.69 -32.68 6.01
N GLU A 64 14.43 -33.39 5.17
CA GLU A 64 15.18 -32.78 4.07
C GLU A 64 14.29 -31.97 3.11
N LYS A 65 13.12 -32.51 2.73
CA LYS A 65 12.22 -31.89 1.76
C LYS A 65 11.54 -30.66 2.35
N GLU A 66 11.03 -30.79 3.58
CA GLU A 66 10.42 -29.69 4.31
C GLU A 66 11.44 -28.56 4.57
N ARG A 67 12.67 -28.92 4.94
CA ARG A 67 13.77 -27.99 5.20
C ARG A 67 14.05 -27.12 3.98
N GLU A 68 14.17 -27.70 2.80
CA GLU A 68 14.44 -26.95 1.56
C GLU A 68 13.27 -26.03 1.18
N ASP A 69 12.03 -26.51 1.32
CA ASP A 69 10.82 -25.72 1.08
C ASP A 69 10.73 -24.52 2.05
N ALA A 70 11.00 -24.74 3.33
CA ALA A 70 10.97 -23.73 4.38
C ALA A 70 12.09 -22.70 4.24
N LYS A 71 13.32 -23.14 3.95
CA LYS A 71 14.46 -22.27 3.65
C LYS A 71 14.18 -21.42 2.42
N GLY A 72 13.65 -22.01 1.35
CA GLY A 72 13.26 -21.30 0.15
C GLY A 72 12.24 -20.21 0.45
N LEU A 73 11.16 -20.54 1.16
CA LEU A 73 10.14 -19.56 1.53
C LEU A 73 10.68 -18.43 2.41
N PHE A 74 11.53 -18.75 3.39
CA PHE A 74 12.12 -17.74 4.26
C PHE A 74 13.11 -16.84 3.52
N SER A 75 13.86 -17.38 2.55
CA SER A 75 14.73 -16.59 1.67
C SER A 75 13.93 -15.59 0.83
N ASP A 76 12.82 -16.04 0.22
CA ASP A 76 11.90 -15.19 -0.53
C ASP A 76 11.29 -14.09 0.36
N LEU A 77 10.83 -14.47 1.56
CA LEU A 77 10.30 -13.56 2.56
C LEU A 77 11.32 -12.50 2.96
N LYS A 78 12.56 -12.90 3.27
CA LYS A 78 13.62 -11.98 3.66
C LYS A 78 13.90 -10.96 2.55
N ALA A 79 14.04 -11.42 1.31
CA ALA A 79 14.34 -10.51 0.20
C ALA A 79 13.15 -9.58 -0.11
N ASN A 80 11.91 -10.06 0.02
CA ASN A 80 10.72 -9.21 -0.04
C ASN A 80 10.71 -8.17 1.08
N TYR A 81 11.02 -8.56 2.32
CA TYR A 81 11.11 -7.66 3.47
C TYR A 81 12.18 -6.59 3.26
N ASP A 82 13.38 -6.98 2.82
CA ASP A 82 14.48 -6.05 2.51
C ASP A 82 14.06 -5.04 1.45
N SER A 83 13.28 -5.46 0.45
CA SER A 83 12.75 -4.55 -0.58
C SER A 83 11.76 -3.52 -0.01
N VAL A 84 10.98 -3.84 1.03
CA VAL A 84 10.09 -2.86 1.69
C VAL A 84 10.90 -1.67 2.24
N ILE A 85 12.10 -1.94 2.74
CA ILE A 85 12.97 -0.91 3.32
C ILE A 85 13.48 0.07 2.24
N SER A 86 13.60 -0.34 0.98
CA SER A 86 14.05 0.54 -0.10
C SER A 86 12.96 1.49 -0.63
N TYR A 87 11.67 1.16 -0.41
CA TYR A 87 10.56 2.01 -0.83
C TYR A 87 10.42 3.29 0.02
N ASN A 88 9.72 4.30 -0.53
CA ASN A 88 9.41 5.55 0.16
C ASN A 88 8.55 5.30 1.42
N LYS A 89 8.81 6.06 2.49
CA LYS A 89 8.12 5.97 3.80
C LYS A 89 6.60 5.97 3.67
N ASN A 90 6.03 6.69 2.71
CA ASN A 90 4.58 6.82 2.53
C ASN A 90 3.86 5.53 2.12
N ILE A 91 4.56 4.55 1.54
CA ILE A 91 3.97 3.29 1.08
C ILE A 91 4.43 2.06 1.87
N ARG A 92 5.47 2.20 2.73
CA ARG A 92 6.04 1.06 3.47
C ARG A 92 5.01 0.35 4.33
N THR A 93 4.09 1.10 4.94
CA THR A 93 3.01 0.53 5.77
C THR A 93 2.14 -0.43 4.96
N GLN A 94 1.76 -0.03 3.75
CA GLN A 94 0.95 -0.84 2.84
C GLN A 94 1.74 -2.02 2.28
N CYS A 95 3.05 -1.84 1.98
CA CYS A 95 3.92 -2.95 1.60
C CYS A 95 4.07 -3.97 2.74
N CYS A 96 4.30 -3.54 3.98
CA CYS A 96 4.34 -4.44 5.15
C CYS A 96 3.04 -5.19 5.34
N PHE A 97 1.92 -4.49 5.18
CA PHE A 97 0.62 -5.08 5.26
C PHE A 97 0.43 -6.17 4.20
N TYR A 98 0.75 -5.86 2.95
CA TYR A 98 0.63 -6.82 1.86
C TYR A 98 1.62 -7.99 2.03
N LEU A 99 2.82 -7.76 2.57
CA LEU A 99 3.78 -8.83 2.88
C LEU A 99 3.24 -9.82 3.93
N ASN A 100 2.57 -9.30 4.97
CA ASN A 100 1.87 -10.14 5.94
C ASN A 100 0.76 -10.95 5.27
N TYR A 101 -0.07 -10.29 4.45
CA TYR A 101 -1.14 -10.93 3.71
C TYR A 101 -0.63 -12.04 2.78
N TRP A 102 0.44 -11.77 2.01
CA TRP A 102 1.09 -12.73 1.13
C TRP A 102 1.62 -13.96 1.90
N LEU A 103 2.28 -13.77 3.04
CA LEU A 103 2.78 -14.89 3.83
C LEU A 103 1.64 -15.77 4.36
N ASP A 104 0.54 -15.15 4.82
CA ASP A 104 -0.66 -15.86 5.26
C ASP A 104 -1.37 -16.58 4.11
N GLU A 105 -1.35 -16.02 2.89
CA GLU A 105 -1.87 -16.66 1.69
C GLU A 105 -1.03 -17.91 1.32
N LYS A 106 0.31 -17.81 1.34
CA LYS A 106 1.21 -18.97 1.11
C LYS A 106 0.94 -20.09 2.11
N LYS A 107 0.68 -19.74 3.38
CA LYS A 107 0.32 -20.67 4.45
C LYS A 107 -1.04 -21.32 4.22
N GLY A 108 -2.05 -20.53 3.88
CA GLY A 108 -3.42 -20.99 3.68
C GLY A 108 -3.56 -21.93 2.47
N LYS A 109 -2.88 -21.63 1.36
CA LYS A 109 -2.92 -22.44 0.13
C LYS A 109 -2.09 -23.72 0.21
N LYS A 110 -1.25 -23.88 1.25
CA LYS A 110 -0.30 -25.00 1.38
C LYS A 110 0.56 -25.19 0.12
N GLU A 111 1.04 -24.09 -0.47
CA GLU A 111 1.82 -24.11 -1.73
C GLU A 111 3.16 -24.87 -1.61
N LYS A 112 3.56 -25.26 -0.39
CA LYS A 112 4.79 -25.99 -0.08
C LYS A 112 4.54 -27.10 0.93
N ASN A 113 5.45 -28.08 1.00
CA ASN A 113 5.36 -29.20 1.94
C ASN A 113 5.80 -28.80 3.36
N ILE A 114 5.44 -27.60 3.81
CA ILE A 114 5.83 -27.04 5.10
C ILE A 114 4.74 -27.40 6.11
N ASN A 115 5.11 -28.20 7.11
CA ASN A 115 4.19 -28.61 8.17
C ASN A 115 4.11 -27.54 9.27
N VAL A 116 3.37 -27.84 10.34
CA VAL A 116 3.18 -26.92 11.47
C VAL A 116 4.51 -26.49 12.11
N SER A 117 5.48 -27.40 12.23
CA SER A 117 6.81 -27.13 12.76
C SER A 117 7.62 -26.22 11.85
N GLY A 118 7.65 -26.48 10.53
CA GLY A 118 8.32 -25.58 9.59
C GLY A 118 7.73 -24.17 9.60
N TRP A 119 6.40 -24.04 9.66
CA TRP A 119 5.75 -22.73 9.81
C TRP A 119 6.09 -22.03 11.12
N LYS A 120 6.18 -22.75 12.24
CA LYS A 120 6.61 -22.16 13.52
C LYS A 120 8.01 -21.56 13.42
N ILE A 121 8.93 -22.21 12.70
CA ILE A 121 10.28 -21.70 12.49
C ILE A 121 10.24 -20.42 11.65
N ILE A 122 9.50 -20.41 10.53
CA ILE A 122 9.36 -19.21 9.68
C ILE A 122 8.77 -18.03 10.46
N GLU A 123 7.72 -18.26 11.25
CA GLU A 123 7.06 -17.23 12.06
C GLU A 123 8.01 -16.70 13.14
N LYS A 124 8.78 -17.58 13.80
CA LYS A 124 9.83 -17.18 14.77
C LYS A 124 10.89 -16.31 14.10
N LEU A 125 11.33 -16.69 12.90
CA LEU A 125 12.39 -16.00 12.19
C LEU A 125 11.95 -14.65 11.60
N TRP A 126 10.65 -14.37 11.45
CA TRP A 126 10.17 -13.04 11.01
C TRP A 126 10.74 -11.93 11.89
N ASP A 127 10.74 -12.10 13.21
CA ASP A 127 11.22 -11.06 14.13
C ASP A 127 12.70 -10.74 13.95
N THR A 128 13.48 -11.67 13.37
CA THR A 128 14.89 -11.45 13.03
C THR A 128 15.09 -10.56 11.80
N LEU A 129 14.03 -10.31 11.02
CA LEU A 129 14.06 -9.43 9.83
C LEU A 129 13.99 -7.94 10.19
N LYS A 130 13.60 -7.60 11.42
CA LYS A 130 13.42 -6.21 11.86
C LYS A 130 14.75 -5.45 11.77
N SER A 131 14.70 -4.25 11.17
CA SER A 131 15.85 -3.34 11.10
C SER A 131 15.66 -2.13 12.01
N SER A 132 16.76 -1.46 12.37
CA SER A 132 16.73 -0.23 13.18
C SER A 132 16.04 0.95 12.48
N SER A 133 16.02 0.95 11.14
CA SER A 133 15.46 2.02 10.33
C SER A 133 13.95 1.93 10.13
N PHE A 134 13.43 0.71 10.06
CA PHE A 134 12.03 0.41 9.78
C PHE A 134 11.78 -1.09 10.01
N SER A 135 10.62 -1.40 10.59
CA SER A 135 10.18 -2.77 10.85
C SER A 135 8.74 -2.99 10.43
N CYS A 136 8.49 -4.04 9.65
CA CYS A 136 7.16 -4.61 9.51
C CYS A 136 6.86 -5.51 10.71
N ASP A 137 5.83 -5.14 11.48
CA ASP A 137 5.30 -6.02 12.51
C ASP A 137 4.56 -7.19 11.88
N ARG A 138 4.83 -8.39 12.40
CA ARG A 138 4.07 -9.59 12.02
C ARG A 138 2.68 -9.52 12.62
N LYS A 139 1.65 -9.58 11.78
CA LYS A 139 0.23 -9.62 12.17
C LYS A 139 -0.50 -10.73 11.40
N PRO A 140 -0.63 -11.93 11.99
CA PRO A 140 -1.26 -13.07 11.32
C PRO A 140 -2.76 -12.87 11.08
N TYR A 141 -3.18 -13.11 9.84
CA TYR A 141 -4.56 -13.31 9.45
C TYR A 141 -4.99 -14.74 9.81
N LYS A 142 -5.73 -14.87 10.92
CA LYS A 142 -6.21 -16.18 11.40
C LYS A 142 -7.19 -16.87 10.44
N LYS A 143 -7.79 -16.17 9.48
CA LYS A 143 -8.69 -16.71 8.46
C LYS A 143 -8.53 -15.97 7.13
N PHE A 144 -7.88 -16.60 6.17
CA PHE A 144 -7.90 -16.18 4.77
C PHE A 144 -9.31 -16.43 4.21
N SER A 145 -9.98 -15.38 3.75
CA SER A 145 -11.28 -15.49 3.09
C SER A 145 -11.28 -14.67 1.81
N VAL A 146 -12.17 -14.99 0.86
CA VAL A 146 -12.44 -14.18 -0.34
C VAL A 146 -12.68 -12.70 0.04
N ASN A 147 -13.21 -12.47 1.23
CA ASN A 147 -13.56 -11.16 1.74
C ASN A 147 -12.33 -10.36 2.19
N THR A 148 -11.36 -11.03 2.81
CA THR A 148 -10.05 -10.42 3.12
C THR A 148 -9.34 -9.95 1.86
N LYS A 149 -9.47 -10.70 0.77
CA LYS A 149 -8.93 -10.31 -0.53
C LYS A 149 -9.58 -9.03 -1.05
N LYS A 150 -10.92 -8.91 -1.03
CA LYS A 150 -11.60 -7.66 -1.44
C LYS A 150 -11.14 -6.43 -0.63
N CYS A 151 -10.94 -6.57 0.68
CA CYS A 151 -10.37 -5.50 1.52
C CYS A 151 -8.97 -5.08 1.06
N VAL A 152 -8.10 -6.06 0.81
CA VAL A 152 -6.73 -5.84 0.35
C VAL A 152 -6.74 -5.18 -1.02
N ASP A 153 -7.59 -5.64 -1.93
CA ASP A 153 -7.73 -5.07 -3.28
C ASP A 153 -8.22 -3.61 -3.21
N PHE A 154 -9.12 -3.27 -2.28
CA PHE A 154 -9.56 -1.88 -2.09
C PHE A 154 -8.43 -0.99 -1.56
N MET A 155 -7.61 -1.49 -0.62
CA MET A 155 -6.40 -0.80 -0.17
C MET A 155 -5.43 -0.55 -1.33
N VAL A 156 -5.17 -1.56 -2.16
CA VAL A 156 -4.31 -1.44 -3.35
C VAL A 156 -4.85 -0.42 -4.33
N TYR A 157 -6.15 -0.45 -4.59
CA TYR A 157 -6.83 0.54 -5.41
C TYR A 157 -6.59 1.97 -4.90
N CYS A 158 -6.87 2.22 -3.62
CA CYS A 158 -6.75 3.56 -3.04
C CYS A 158 -5.33 4.12 -3.13
N VAL A 159 -4.32 3.29 -2.84
CA VAL A 159 -2.89 3.71 -2.94
C VAL A 159 -2.51 4.03 -4.38
N ASN A 160 -2.82 3.13 -5.30
CA ASN A 160 -2.47 3.30 -6.71
C ASN A 160 -3.24 4.45 -7.37
N LYS A 161 -4.49 4.69 -6.95
CA LYS A 161 -5.30 5.83 -7.41
C LYS A 161 -4.60 7.14 -7.16
N GLU A 162 -4.08 7.36 -5.95
CA GLU A 162 -3.39 8.60 -5.60
C GLU A 162 -2.06 8.76 -6.36
N GLU A 163 -1.33 7.67 -6.60
CA GLU A 163 -0.11 7.72 -7.41
C GLU A 163 -0.40 8.03 -8.89
N LEU A 164 -1.43 7.40 -9.47
CA LEU A 164 -1.85 7.65 -10.84
C LEU A 164 -2.44 9.06 -11.00
N LYS A 165 -3.19 9.54 -10.01
CA LYS A 165 -3.67 10.91 -9.93
C LYS A 165 -2.48 11.88 -9.99
N TYR A 166 -1.48 11.67 -9.16
CA TYR A 166 -0.27 12.50 -9.15
C TYR A 166 0.43 12.51 -10.51
N LYS A 167 0.61 11.35 -11.15
CA LYS A 167 1.21 11.24 -12.49
C LYS A 167 0.41 11.97 -13.58
N CYS A 168 -0.92 11.98 -13.49
CA CYS A 168 -1.78 12.73 -14.41
C CYS A 168 -1.70 14.25 -14.18
N GLU A 169 -1.70 14.70 -12.93
CA GLU A 169 -1.65 16.13 -12.58
C GLU A 169 -0.25 16.73 -12.77
N HIS A 170 0.79 15.93 -12.54
CA HIS A 170 2.21 16.34 -12.56
C HIS A 170 3.04 15.41 -13.47
N PRO A 171 2.75 15.37 -14.78
CA PRO A 171 3.52 14.56 -15.70
C PRO A 171 4.95 15.11 -15.81
N GLU A 172 5.95 14.22 -15.82
CA GLU A 172 7.35 14.61 -16.04
C GLU A 172 7.55 15.31 -17.39
N ASP A 173 6.77 14.89 -18.39
CA ASP A 173 6.71 15.51 -19.70
C ASP A 173 5.24 15.69 -20.10
N ALA A 174 4.90 16.94 -20.42
CA ALA A 174 3.55 17.35 -20.77
C ALA A 174 2.95 16.55 -21.95
N GLN A 175 3.78 16.03 -22.86
CA GLN A 175 3.31 15.21 -23.98
C GLN A 175 2.63 13.90 -23.52
N PHE A 176 2.95 13.41 -22.32
CA PHE A 176 2.40 12.18 -21.77
C PHE A 176 1.18 12.42 -20.87
N LYS A 177 0.77 13.68 -20.65
CA LYS A 177 -0.35 14.02 -19.77
C LYS A 177 -1.62 13.26 -20.14
N ASP A 178 -2.03 13.33 -21.40
CA ASP A 178 -3.24 12.67 -21.88
C ASP A 178 -3.17 11.15 -21.69
N MET A 179 -2.02 10.55 -21.95
CA MET A 179 -1.80 9.13 -21.71
C MET A 179 -1.98 8.77 -20.23
N TYR A 180 -1.32 9.49 -19.32
CA TYR A 180 -1.44 9.23 -17.88
C TYR A 180 -2.88 9.42 -17.38
N CYS A 181 -3.53 10.50 -17.79
CA CYS A 181 -4.89 10.80 -17.37
C CYS A 181 -5.94 9.85 -17.97
N GLN A 182 -5.76 9.38 -19.21
CA GLN A 182 -6.60 8.32 -19.77
C GLN A 182 -6.40 6.99 -19.04
N ASN A 183 -5.18 6.68 -18.62
CA ASN A 183 -4.90 5.48 -17.83
C ASN A 183 -5.52 5.58 -16.43
N PHE A 184 -5.49 6.75 -15.82
CA PHE A 184 -6.22 7.04 -14.59
C PHE A 184 -7.72 6.75 -14.74
N ASN A 185 -8.37 7.28 -15.78
CA ASN A 185 -9.80 7.02 -16.04
C ASN A 185 -10.11 5.53 -16.24
N LYS A 186 -9.28 4.82 -17.02
CA LYS A 186 -9.45 3.38 -17.22
C LYS A 186 -9.31 2.61 -15.91
N PHE A 187 -8.32 2.99 -15.10
CA PHE A 187 -8.08 2.40 -13.78
C PHE A 187 -9.27 2.63 -12.85
N THR A 188 -9.75 3.87 -12.69
CA THR A 188 -10.88 4.17 -11.80
C THR A 188 -12.17 3.50 -12.28
N GLN A 189 -12.42 3.44 -13.59
CA GLN A 189 -13.58 2.75 -14.14
C GLN A 189 -13.53 1.23 -13.92
N LYS A 190 -12.38 0.61 -14.15
CA LYS A 190 -12.18 -0.84 -13.95
C LYS A 190 -12.55 -1.22 -12.51
N TYR A 191 -11.95 -0.54 -11.53
CA TYR A 191 -12.17 -0.87 -10.13
C TYR A 191 -13.56 -0.47 -9.64
N TYR A 192 -14.18 0.59 -10.20
CA TYR A 192 -15.59 0.87 -9.94
C TYR A 192 -16.44 -0.34 -10.33
N ASN A 193 -16.28 -0.85 -11.54
CA ASN A 193 -17.03 -2.04 -11.97
C ASN A 193 -16.77 -3.24 -11.05
N GLU A 194 -15.51 -3.52 -10.69
CA GLU A 194 -15.15 -4.65 -9.83
C GLU A 194 -15.71 -4.55 -8.39
N PHE A 195 -15.72 -3.35 -7.79
CA PHE A 195 -16.22 -3.16 -6.43
C PHE A 195 -17.73 -3.02 -6.35
N MET A 196 -18.37 -2.50 -7.39
CA MET A 196 -19.82 -2.37 -7.44
C MET A 196 -20.50 -3.66 -7.90
N ASP A 197 -19.76 -4.55 -8.58
CA ASP A 197 -20.29 -5.82 -9.03
C ASP A 197 -20.78 -6.67 -7.85
N HIS A 198 -22.04 -7.05 -7.92
CA HIS A 198 -22.75 -7.82 -6.91
C HIS A 198 -22.83 -7.20 -5.49
N VAL A 199 -22.50 -5.92 -5.32
CA VAL A 199 -22.68 -5.22 -4.04
C VAL A 199 -24.04 -4.50 -4.03
N LYS A 200 -24.94 -5.00 -3.19
CA LYS A 200 -26.28 -4.40 -2.99
C LYS A 200 -26.27 -3.24 -2.00
N CYS A 201 -25.57 -3.43 -0.88
CA CYS A 201 -25.58 -2.50 0.24
C CYS A 201 -24.36 -2.76 1.16
N LEU A 202 -24.00 -1.79 2.01
CA LEU A 202 -23.00 -1.92 3.07
C LEU A 202 -23.70 -2.03 4.43
N ASN A 203 -23.19 -2.88 5.32
CA ASN A 203 -23.75 -2.97 6.67
C ASN A 203 -23.39 -1.73 7.49
N GLU A 204 -24.33 -1.24 8.29
CA GLU A 204 -24.06 -0.33 9.40
C GLU A 204 -23.92 -1.16 10.68
N THR A 205 -22.70 -1.60 10.96
CA THR A 205 -22.51 -2.63 12.00
C THR A 205 -22.19 -2.08 13.38
N ASN A 206 -21.85 -0.79 13.56
CA ASN A 206 -21.41 -0.25 14.87
C ASN A 206 -20.98 1.24 14.87
N ASN A 207 -20.49 1.72 16.02
CA ASN A 207 -19.83 3.02 16.22
C ASN A 207 -18.54 3.24 15.37
N TYR A 208 -18.12 2.28 14.54
CA TYR A 208 -16.91 2.36 13.72
C TYR A 208 -17.21 2.50 12.21
N ASN A 209 -18.41 2.95 11.86
CA ASN A 209 -18.82 3.17 10.46
C ASN A 209 -17.83 4.05 9.68
N ASN A 210 -17.16 5.00 10.33
CA ASN A 210 -16.14 5.87 9.73
C ASN A 210 -14.87 5.11 9.27
N TYR A 211 -14.68 3.86 9.69
CA TYR A 211 -13.57 3.00 9.29
C TYR A 211 -14.01 1.88 8.35
N ASN A 212 -15.30 1.55 8.32
CA ASN A 212 -15.83 0.51 7.43
C ASN A 212 -15.76 0.99 5.98
N TRP A 213 -15.10 0.21 5.13
CA TRP A 213 -14.82 0.49 3.73
C TRP A 213 -14.30 1.91 3.46
N THR A 214 -13.54 2.45 4.42
CA THR A 214 -13.05 3.84 4.40
C THR A 214 -11.55 3.87 4.62
N PHE A 215 -10.80 3.94 3.51
CA PHE A 215 -9.33 4.01 3.53
C PHE A 215 -8.85 5.43 3.87
N SER A 216 -9.50 6.43 3.29
CA SER A 216 -9.30 7.87 3.51
C SER A 216 -10.57 8.63 3.16
N ASP A 217 -10.61 9.93 3.47
CA ASP A 217 -11.73 10.81 3.08
C ASP A 217 -11.93 10.90 1.56
N SER A 218 -10.90 10.58 0.77
CA SER A 218 -10.92 10.54 -0.70
C SER A 218 -11.06 9.12 -1.27
N CYS A 219 -11.17 8.10 -0.42
CA CYS A 219 -11.28 6.71 -0.83
C CYS A 219 -12.12 5.90 0.16
N THR A 220 -13.43 5.90 -0.09
CA THR A 220 -14.47 5.22 0.69
C THR A 220 -15.62 4.71 -0.18
N LEU A 221 -16.05 3.46 0.00
CA LEU A 221 -17.17 2.91 -0.78
C LEU A 221 -18.52 3.58 -0.47
N HIS A 222 -18.61 4.34 0.62
CA HIS A 222 -19.79 5.16 0.95
C HIS A 222 -19.94 6.39 0.03
N ASN A 223 -18.87 6.79 -0.66
CA ASN A 223 -18.86 7.89 -1.62
C ASN A 223 -18.15 7.44 -2.90
N ALA A 224 -18.88 6.81 -3.81
CA ALA A 224 -18.34 6.33 -5.08
C ALA A 224 -17.88 7.47 -6.01
N PRO A 225 -18.58 8.62 -6.14
CA PRO A 225 -18.12 9.73 -6.98
C PRO A 225 -16.69 10.18 -6.64
N LYS A 226 -16.41 10.33 -5.33
CA LYS A 226 -15.11 10.78 -4.84
C LYS A 226 -14.05 9.68 -4.86
N THR A 227 -14.46 8.44 -4.62
CA THR A 227 -13.57 7.28 -4.59
C THR A 227 -13.11 6.89 -5.98
N PHE A 228 -14.01 6.96 -6.95
CA PHE A 228 -13.79 6.63 -8.34
C PHE A 228 -13.93 7.88 -9.21
N PRO A 229 -13.06 8.88 -9.06
CA PRO A 229 -13.15 10.12 -9.83
C PRO A 229 -12.90 9.88 -11.32
N LYS A 230 -13.17 10.90 -12.12
CA LYS A 230 -12.83 10.95 -13.55
C LYS A 230 -12.05 12.22 -13.89
N TYR A 231 -11.22 12.10 -14.90
CA TYR A 231 -10.50 13.18 -15.54
C TYR A 231 -11.22 13.60 -16.83
N THR A 232 -11.30 14.91 -17.06
CA THR A 232 -11.56 15.49 -18.39
C THR A 232 -10.49 16.52 -18.72
N SER A 233 -10.23 16.75 -20.01
CA SER A 233 -9.31 17.79 -20.47
C SER A 233 -9.67 19.18 -19.95
N ASP A 234 -10.98 19.44 -19.80
CA ASP A 234 -11.52 20.77 -19.57
C ASP A 234 -11.51 21.13 -18.08
N THR A 235 -11.76 20.14 -17.21
CA THR A 235 -11.93 20.37 -15.77
C THR A 235 -10.88 19.69 -14.90
N GLY A 236 -10.01 18.87 -15.48
CA GLY A 236 -9.08 18.04 -14.71
C GLY A 236 -9.80 16.88 -14.00
N ILE A 237 -9.23 16.43 -12.87
CA ILE A 237 -9.78 15.33 -12.07
C ILE A 237 -10.87 15.88 -11.15
N LEU A 238 -12.07 15.34 -11.27
CA LEU A 238 -13.24 15.67 -10.44
C LEU A 238 -13.95 14.42 -9.96
N ASP A 239 -14.76 14.59 -8.92
CA ASP A 239 -15.70 13.59 -8.45
C ASP A 239 -16.66 13.22 -9.59
N ASP A 240 -16.88 11.92 -9.78
CA ASP A 240 -17.70 11.40 -10.87
C ASP A 240 -19.13 11.13 -10.41
N GLU A 241 -19.97 12.17 -10.44
CA GLU A 241 -21.38 12.10 -10.01
C GLU A 241 -22.22 11.07 -10.78
N SER A 242 -21.72 10.53 -11.89
CA SER A 242 -22.40 9.42 -12.60
C SER A 242 -22.26 8.07 -11.88
N LYS A 243 -21.34 7.95 -10.92
CA LYS A 243 -21.08 6.72 -10.19
C LYS A 243 -21.91 6.68 -8.91
N ALA A 244 -22.90 5.78 -8.90
CA ALA A 244 -23.74 5.59 -7.73
C ALA A 244 -22.92 5.03 -6.55
N SER A 245 -23.07 5.66 -5.38
CA SER A 245 -22.56 5.16 -4.11
C SER A 245 -23.36 3.94 -3.62
N ILE A 246 -22.72 3.08 -2.83
CA ILE A 246 -23.40 1.95 -2.23
C ILE A 246 -24.20 2.45 -1.02
N GLY A 247 -25.50 2.16 -1.02
CA GLY A 247 -26.39 2.48 0.09
C GLY A 247 -26.18 1.59 1.32
N LYS A 248 -26.82 1.97 2.41
CA LYS A 248 -26.89 1.15 3.63
C LYS A 248 -27.86 0.00 3.43
N CYS A 249 -27.59 -1.14 4.07
CA CYS A 249 -28.55 -2.25 4.05
C CYS A 249 -29.80 -1.89 4.86
N GLU A 250 -30.98 -2.16 4.30
CA GLU A 250 -32.24 -2.02 5.01
C GLU A 250 -32.44 -3.15 6.04
N ASN A 251 -33.32 -2.94 7.02
CA ASN A 251 -33.54 -3.87 8.12
C ASN A 251 -33.90 -5.28 7.62
N GLY A 252 -32.99 -6.24 7.86
CA GLY A 252 -33.16 -7.64 7.47
C GLY A 252 -32.37 -8.03 6.21
N GLU A 253 -31.93 -7.07 5.40
CA GLU A 253 -30.98 -7.31 4.33
C GLU A 253 -29.57 -7.50 4.91
N LYS A 254 -28.88 -8.54 4.44
CA LYS A 254 -27.47 -8.75 4.78
C LYS A 254 -26.63 -8.35 3.59
N SER A 255 -25.60 -7.54 3.83
CA SER A 255 -24.59 -7.32 2.80
C SER A 255 -23.97 -8.64 2.39
N LEU A 256 -23.85 -8.84 1.08
CA LEU A 256 -23.13 -9.97 0.49
C LEU A 256 -21.61 -9.82 0.64
N ILE A 257 -21.15 -8.61 0.98
CA ILE A 257 -19.75 -8.33 1.31
C ILE A 257 -19.62 -8.08 2.83
N PRO A 258 -18.69 -8.75 3.51
CA PRO A 258 -18.44 -8.45 4.92
C PRO A 258 -17.83 -7.07 5.12
N ASP A 259 -17.86 -6.64 6.37
CA ASP A 259 -17.25 -5.38 6.77
C ASP A 259 -15.74 -5.38 6.61
N CYS A 260 -15.22 -4.23 6.20
CA CYS A 260 -13.82 -4.01 5.95
C CYS A 260 -13.35 -2.77 6.70
N TYR A 261 -12.81 -2.93 7.90
CA TYR A 261 -12.31 -1.80 8.66
C TYR A 261 -10.90 -1.45 8.22
N MET A 262 -10.64 -0.17 7.96
CA MET A 262 -9.30 0.32 7.63
C MET A 262 -8.85 1.34 8.66
N PHE A 263 -7.57 1.28 9.04
CA PHE A 263 -6.97 2.23 9.95
C PHE A 263 -5.56 2.58 9.47
N GLN A 264 -5.25 3.88 9.38
CA GLN A 264 -3.97 4.37 8.85
C GLN A 264 -3.62 3.80 7.47
N GLY A 265 -4.63 3.65 6.60
CA GLY A 265 -4.45 3.19 5.23
C GLY A 265 -4.12 1.71 5.09
N VAL A 266 -4.48 0.86 6.06
CA VAL A 266 -4.42 -0.60 5.95
C VAL A 266 -5.64 -1.26 6.57
N PRO A 267 -6.10 -2.42 6.07
CA PRO A 267 -7.15 -3.21 6.73
C PRO A 267 -6.78 -3.62 8.16
N VAL A 268 -7.76 -3.60 9.05
CA VAL A 268 -7.63 -4.02 10.46
C VAL A 268 -8.87 -4.81 10.89
N LYS A 269 -8.73 -5.59 11.97
CA LYS A 269 -9.88 -6.27 12.57
C LYS A 269 -10.64 -5.30 13.47
N ILE A 270 -11.96 -5.49 13.55
CA ILE A 270 -12.81 -4.66 14.41
C ILE A 270 -12.38 -4.74 15.88
N GLU A 271 -11.96 -5.91 16.37
CA GLU A 271 -11.56 -6.09 17.77
C GLU A 271 -10.25 -5.37 18.11
N GLU A 272 -9.44 -5.08 17.10
CA GLU A 272 -8.16 -4.38 17.26
C GLU A 272 -8.34 -2.85 17.16
N LEU A 273 -9.46 -2.40 16.60
CA LEU A 273 -9.73 -0.99 16.30
C LEU A 273 -9.78 -0.08 17.54
N PRO A 274 -10.41 -0.45 18.68
CA PRO A 274 -10.35 0.36 19.90
C PRO A 274 -8.90 0.60 20.35
N SER A 275 -8.09 -0.47 20.40
CA SER A 275 -6.69 -0.38 20.82
C SER A 275 -5.85 0.49 19.88
N PHE A 276 -6.13 0.43 18.57
CA PHE A 276 -5.44 1.27 17.59
C PHE A 276 -5.80 2.75 17.76
N ILE A 277 -7.08 3.07 17.96
CA ILE A 277 -7.56 4.43 18.20
C ILE A 277 -6.95 5.00 19.48
N ASP A 278 -6.99 4.24 20.57
CA ASP A 278 -6.41 4.67 21.86
C ASP A 278 -4.91 4.93 21.77
N LYS A 279 -4.16 4.04 21.10
CA LYS A 279 -2.71 4.23 20.89
C LYS A 279 -2.42 5.46 20.03
N ALA A 280 -3.21 5.71 18.99
CA ALA A 280 -3.05 6.89 18.16
C ALA A 280 -3.34 8.17 18.95
N LEU A 281 -4.46 8.21 19.68
CA LEU A 281 -4.82 9.33 20.56
C LEU A 281 -3.74 9.57 21.61
N MET A 282 -3.21 8.54 22.26
CA MET A 282 -2.10 8.70 23.21
C MET A 282 -0.84 9.26 22.54
N LYS A 283 -0.47 8.76 21.35
CA LYS A 283 0.69 9.28 20.61
C LYS A 283 0.53 10.78 20.33
N TYR A 284 -0.60 11.21 19.79
CA TYR A 284 -0.85 12.62 19.46
C TYR A 284 -1.09 13.49 20.70
N GLY A 285 -1.72 12.96 21.75
CA GLY A 285 -1.94 13.64 23.02
C GLY A 285 -0.64 13.97 23.75
N ILE A 286 0.36 13.07 23.70
CA ILE A 286 1.69 13.31 24.24
C ILE A 286 2.40 14.44 23.46
N TYR A 287 2.28 14.47 22.13
CA TYR A 287 2.86 15.56 21.33
C TYR A 287 2.17 16.91 21.57
N ALA A 288 0.84 16.96 21.62
CA ALA A 288 0.10 18.19 21.90
C ALA A 288 0.40 18.71 23.32
N GLY A 289 0.47 17.83 24.32
CA GLY A 289 0.83 18.18 25.69
C GLY A 289 2.24 18.77 25.80
N SER A 290 3.21 18.24 25.04
CA SER A 290 4.58 18.76 25.03
C SER A 290 4.69 20.17 24.43
N SER A 291 3.91 20.49 23.39
CA SER A 291 3.85 21.85 22.83
C SER A 291 3.19 22.83 23.80
N PHE A 292 2.11 22.43 24.50
CA PHE A 292 1.45 23.29 25.49
C PHE A 292 2.36 23.65 26.68
N ILE A 293 3.20 22.72 27.16
CA ILE A 293 4.18 22.99 28.22
C ILE A 293 5.25 23.99 27.75
N GLY A 294 5.69 23.88 26.49
CA GLY A 294 6.61 24.84 25.88
C GLY A 294 6.03 26.26 25.79
N PHE A 295 4.77 26.36 25.35
CA PHE A 295 4.05 27.65 25.28
C PHE A 295 3.82 28.26 26.67
N LEU A 296 3.46 27.45 27.67
CA LEU A 296 3.31 27.91 29.07
C LEU A 296 4.64 28.39 29.65
N SER A 297 5.73 27.68 29.37
CA SER A 297 7.08 28.06 29.83
C SER A 297 7.55 29.37 29.20
N LEU A 298 7.28 29.57 27.90
CA LEU A 298 7.58 30.82 27.20
C LEU A 298 6.72 31.98 27.73
N ALA A 299 5.43 31.75 27.96
CA ALA A 299 4.53 32.76 28.53
C ALA A 299 4.96 33.19 29.95
N LEU A 300 5.36 32.24 30.80
CA LEU A 300 5.89 32.51 32.13
C LEU A 300 7.24 33.26 32.07
N TYR A 301 8.12 32.90 31.14
CA TYR A 301 9.38 33.60 30.91
C TYR A 301 9.15 35.04 30.48
N LEU A 302 8.29 35.28 29.48
CA LEU A 302 7.95 36.62 29.01
C LEU A 302 7.25 37.46 30.09
N TYR A 303 6.37 36.86 30.89
CA TYR A 303 5.75 37.51 32.04
C TYR A 303 6.80 37.97 33.08
N LYS A 304 7.80 37.13 33.36
CA LYS A 304 8.88 37.45 34.30
C LYS A 304 9.83 38.53 33.77
N VAL A 305 10.19 38.49 32.48
CA VAL A 305 11.01 39.53 31.82
C VAL A 305 10.29 40.87 31.82
N LYS A 306 8.98 40.91 31.55
CA LYS A 306 8.20 42.15 31.56
C LYS A 306 8.16 42.82 32.95
N LYS A 307 8.27 42.04 34.03
CA LYS A 307 8.32 42.53 35.42
C LYS A 307 9.71 43.02 35.86
N LEU A 308 10.74 42.79 35.06
CA LEU A 308 12.12 43.27 35.30
C LEU A 308 12.45 44.57 34.55
N PHE A 309 11.60 44.97 33.60
CA PHE A 309 11.73 46.19 32.78
C PHE A 309 10.63 47.23 33.05
N CYS A 310 9.93 47.13 34.18
CA CYS A 310 9.10 48.18 34.76
C CYS A 310 9.55 48.42 36.20
#